data_AF-A0A520JVZ4-F1
#
_entry.id   AF-A0A520JVZ4-F1
#
_cell.length_a   1.000
_cell.length_b   1.000
_cell.length_c   1.000
_cell.angle_alpha   90.00
_cell.angle_beta   90.00
_cell.angle_gamma   90.00
#
_symmetry.space_group_name_H-M   'P 1'
#
loop_
_entity.id
_entity.type
_entity.pdbx_description
1 polymer ?
#
loop_
_entity_poly.entity_id
_entity_poly.type
_entity_poly.pdbx_seq_one_letter_code
_entity_poly.pdbx_strand_id
1 'polypeptide(L)'
;MFIEYNLLIIVVIVAIVAYLLLKTVKHLIINTLLGFIVLVACNILLGLDIVYTWIVIAICAIGGVAGAAAILLLHYLNVAF
;
A
#
# COMPACT_ATOMS: atom_id res chain seq x y z
N MET A 1 -0.24 38.48 21.71
CA MET A 1 -1.25 37.62 22.38
C MET A 1 -2.00 36.71 21.41
N PHE A 2 -2.76 37.21 20.41
CA PHE A 2 -3.51 36.32 19.48
C PHE A 2 -2.63 35.54 18.47
N ILE A 3 -1.51 36.12 18.02
CA ILE A 3 -0.64 35.50 17.02
C ILE A 3 0.11 34.27 17.57
N GLU A 4 0.53 34.33 18.82
CA GLU A 4 1.27 33.28 19.51
C GLU A 4 0.38 32.04 19.74
N TYR A 5 -0.89 32.28 20.06
CA TYR A 5 -1.90 31.23 20.23
C TYR A 5 -2.23 30.52 18.91
N ASN A 6 -2.43 31.28 17.81
CA ASN A 6 -2.67 30.69 16.50
C ASN A 6 -1.46 29.90 15.96
N LEU A 7 -0.23 30.37 16.22
CA LEU A 7 0.98 29.67 15.82
C LEU A 7 1.10 28.30 16.51
N LEU A 8 0.77 28.25 17.81
CA LEU A 8 0.78 27.01 18.59
C LEU A 8 -0.19 25.96 18.04
N ILE A 9 -1.40 26.38 17.66
CA ILE A 9 -2.41 25.47 17.08
C ILE A 9 -1.91 24.91 15.74
N ILE A 10 -1.34 25.77 14.87
CA ILE A 10 -0.79 25.33 13.58
C ILE A 10 0.34 24.31 13.79
N VAL A 11 1.25 24.55 14.75
CA VAL A 11 2.35 23.62 15.03
C VAL A 11 1.85 22.25 15.50
N VAL A 12 0.80 22.23 16.33
CA VAL A 12 0.18 20.98 16.79
C VAL A 12 -0.47 20.23 15.63
N ILE A 13 -1.18 20.92 14.76
CA ILE A 13 -1.81 20.31 13.57
C ILE A 13 -0.74 19.72 12.66
N VAL A 14 0.33 20.45 12.38
CA VAL A 14 1.45 19.97 11.54
C VAL A 14 2.10 18.73 12.17
N ALA A 15 2.32 18.73 13.48
CA ALA A 15 2.87 17.57 14.18
C ALA A 15 1.95 16.34 14.10
N ILE A 16 0.64 16.53 14.23
CA ILE A 16 -0.36 15.45 14.09
C ILE A 16 -0.35 14.89 12.66
N VAL A 17 -0.37 15.76 11.64
CA VAL A 17 -0.33 15.34 10.24
C VAL A 17 0.96 14.58 9.93
N ALA A 18 2.11 15.06 10.39
CA ALA A 18 3.39 14.36 10.24
C ALA A 18 3.38 12.98 10.93
N TYR A 19 2.80 12.89 12.13
CA TYR A 19 2.65 11.62 12.83
C TYR A 19 1.75 10.64 12.07
N LEU A 20 0.62 11.12 11.52
CA LEU A 20 -0.25 10.28 10.68
C LEU A 20 0.43 9.82 9.40
N LEU A 21 1.18 10.69 8.73
CA LEU A 21 1.96 10.32 7.53
C LEU A 21 2.97 9.22 7.86
N LEU A 22 3.77 9.38 8.92
CA LEU A 22 4.73 8.36 9.35
C LEU A 22 4.06 7.04 9.74
N LYS A 23 2.86 7.09 10.33
CA LYS A 23 2.07 5.90 10.63
C LYS A 23 1.57 5.20 9.37
N THR A 24 1.14 5.97 8.36
CA THR A 24 0.73 5.46 7.05
C THR A 24 1.87 4.78 6.31
N VAL A 25 3.10 5.30 6.35
CA VAL A 25 4.25 4.67 5.67
C VAL A 25 4.51 3.25 6.23
N LYS A 26 4.46 3.09 7.55
CA LYS A 26 4.61 1.75 8.18
C LYS A 26 3.52 0.79 7.71
N HIS A 27 2.28 1.27 7.62
CA HIS A 27 1.17 0.48 7.12
C HIS A 27 1.37 0.08 5.65
N LEU A 28 1.88 0.98 4.82
CA LEU A 28 2.18 0.75 3.41
C LEU A 28 3.22 -0.35 3.20
N ILE A 29 4.28 -0.37 4.03
CA ILE A 29 5.31 -1.42 3.98
C ILE A 29 4.71 -2.79 4.35
N ILE A 30 3.94 -2.86 5.43
CA ILE A 30 3.30 -4.12 5.88
C ILE A 30 2.29 -4.61 4.84
N ASN A 31 1.52 -3.68 4.26
CA ASN A 31 0.52 -3.98 3.24
C ASN A 31 1.17 -4.50 1.95
N THR A 32 2.27 -3.86 1.51
CA THR A 32 3.12 -4.34 0.40
C THR A 32 3.63 -5.74 0.68
N LEU A 33 4.18 -5.97 1.88
CA LEU A 33 4.80 -7.24 2.24
C LEU A 33 3.76 -8.37 2.30
N LEU A 34 2.62 -8.14 2.95
CA LEU A 34 1.51 -9.11 2.97
C LEU A 34 0.97 -9.37 1.57
N GLY A 35 0.71 -8.33 0.79
CA GLY A 35 0.20 -8.46 -0.57
C GLY A 35 1.17 -9.24 -1.46
N PHE A 36 2.47 -8.95 -1.37
CA PHE A 36 3.50 -9.65 -2.13
C PHE A 36 3.64 -11.11 -1.70
N ILE A 37 3.64 -11.40 -0.40
CA ILE A 37 3.63 -12.78 0.12
C ILE A 37 2.42 -13.55 -0.40
N VAL A 38 1.23 -12.96 -0.39
CA VAL A 38 0.01 -13.58 -0.91
C VAL A 38 0.10 -13.82 -2.42
N LEU A 39 0.64 -12.87 -3.18
CA LEU A 39 0.81 -12.99 -4.63
C LEU A 39 1.77 -14.15 -4.99
N VAL A 40 2.91 -14.22 -4.30
CA VAL A 40 3.90 -15.28 -4.47
C VAL A 40 3.32 -16.64 -4.06
N ALA A 41 2.61 -16.70 -2.92
CA ALA A 41 1.95 -17.93 -2.48
C ALA A 41 0.91 -18.41 -3.50
N CYS A 42 0.10 -17.51 -4.05
CA CYS A 42 -0.85 -17.84 -5.11
C CYS A 42 -0.16 -18.31 -6.38
N ASN A 43 0.91 -17.65 -6.82
CA ASN A 43 1.69 -18.08 -7.98
C ASN A 43 2.20 -19.53 -7.79
N ILE A 44 2.81 -19.83 -6.63
CA ILE A 44 3.34 -21.17 -6.34
C ILE A 44 2.23 -22.24 -6.24
N LEU A 45 1.08 -21.90 -5.63
CA LEU A 45 -0.01 -22.86 -5.42
C LEU A 45 -0.87 -23.09 -6.67
N LEU A 46 -1.08 -22.06 -7.49
CA LEU A 46 -1.92 -22.11 -8.68
C LEU A 46 -1.12 -22.28 -9.98
N GLY A 47 0.21 -22.17 -9.93
CA GLY A 47 1.08 -22.25 -11.11
C GLY A 47 0.91 -21.09 -12.09
N LEU A 48 0.46 -19.92 -11.60
CA LEU A 48 0.22 -18.73 -12.43
C LEU A 48 1.54 -18.03 -12.75
N ASP A 49 1.98 -18.01 -14.00
CA ASP A 49 3.19 -17.28 -14.45
C ASP A 49 2.95 -15.74 -14.46
N ILE A 50 2.65 -15.17 -13.29
CA ILE A 50 2.41 -13.73 -13.15
C ILE A 50 3.73 -13.01 -13.32
N VAL A 51 3.78 -12.11 -14.29
CA VAL A 51 4.96 -11.27 -14.51
C VAL A 51 5.04 -10.22 -13.40
N TYR A 52 6.03 -10.35 -12.52
CA TYR A 52 6.31 -9.41 -11.43
C TYR A 52 6.89 -8.09 -11.98
N THR A 53 6.02 -7.25 -12.56
CA THR A 53 6.41 -5.91 -13.03
C THR A 53 6.36 -4.86 -11.92
N TRP A 54 7.03 -3.71 -12.15
CA TRP A 54 7.04 -2.59 -11.22
C TRP A 54 5.62 -2.08 -10.88
N ILE A 55 4.69 -2.19 -11.83
CA ILE A 55 3.28 -1.84 -11.63
C ILE A 55 2.62 -2.76 -10.60
N VAL A 56 2.87 -4.07 -10.64
CA VAL A 56 2.27 -5.06 -9.73
C VAL A 56 2.71 -4.77 -8.30
N ILE A 57 3.99 -4.46 -8.10
CA ILE A 57 4.55 -4.10 -6.80
C ILE A 57 3.92 -2.79 -6.28
N ALA A 58 3.71 -1.80 -7.16
CA ALA A 58 3.04 -0.55 -6.79
C ALA A 58 1.57 -0.75 -6.40
N ILE A 59 0.82 -1.58 -7.14
CA ILE A 59 -0.58 -1.92 -6.82
C ILE A 59 -0.65 -2.67 -5.48
N CYS A 60 0.26 -3.63 -5.26
CA CYS A 60 0.40 -4.31 -3.96
C CYS A 60 0.82 -3.35 -2.84
N ALA A 61 1.59 -2.30 -3.13
CA ALA A 61 1.97 -1.34 -2.10
C ALA A 61 0.80 -0.48 -1.64
N ILE A 62 -0.02 -0.03 -2.58
CA ILE A 62 -1.19 0.81 -2.31
C ILE A 62 -2.34 -0.02 -1.72
N GLY A 63 -2.62 -1.19 -2.31
CA GLY A 63 -3.79 -2.04 -1.97
C GLY A 63 -3.48 -3.28 -1.12
N GLY A 64 -2.23 -3.72 -1.03
CA GLY A 64 -1.79 -4.86 -0.23
C GLY A 64 -2.45 -6.16 -0.62
N VAL A 65 -3.07 -6.81 0.36
CA VAL A 65 -3.83 -8.06 0.13
C VAL A 65 -4.96 -7.83 -0.87
N ALA A 66 -5.68 -6.69 -0.79
CA ALA A 66 -6.72 -6.36 -1.76
C ALA A 66 -6.14 -6.09 -3.16
N GLY A 67 -4.94 -5.48 -3.22
CA GLY A 67 -4.20 -5.30 -4.47
C GLY A 67 -3.79 -6.64 -5.10
N ALA A 68 -3.28 -7.56 -4.29
CA ALA A 68 -2.92 -8.91 -4.72
C ALA A 68 -4.14 -9.68 -5.26
N ALA A 69 -5.28 -9.60 -4.56
CA ALA A 69 -6.52 -10.21 -5.00
C ALA A 69 -7.03 -9.64 -6.34
N ALA A 70 -6.89 -8.32 -6.56
CA ALA A 70 -7.26 -7.68 -7.81
C ALA A 70 -6.39 -8.15 -8.99
N ILE A 71 -5.07 -8.24 -8.78
CA ILE A 71 -4.12 -8.75 -9.79
C ILE A 71 -4.44 -10.21 -10.14
N LEU A 72 -4.73 -11.04 -9.12
CA LEU A 72 -5.12 -12.43 -9.32
C LEU A 72 -6.40 -12.55 -10.17
N LEU A 73 -7.39 -11.69 -9.91
CA LEU A 73 -8.62 -11.62 -10.69
C LEU A 73 -8.37 -11.22 -12.15
N LEU A 74 -7.51 -10.23 -12.37
CA LEU A 74 -7.13 -9.75 -13.70
C LEU A 74 -6.38 -10.81 -14.53
N HIS A 75 -5.48 -11.56 -13.88
CA HIS A 75 -4.79 -12.69 -14.50
C HIS A 75 -5.78 -13.81 -14.85
N TYR A 76 -6.72 -14.12 -13.95
CA TYR A 76 -7.76 -15.13 -14.21
C TYR A 76 -8.68 -14.74 -15.37
N LEU A 77 -8.95 -13.44 -15.55
CA LEU A 77 -9.69 -12.91 -16.70
C LEU A 77 -8.86 -12.86 -18.00
N ASN A 78 -7.55 -13.16 -17.94
CA ASN A 78 -6.60 -13.07 -19.06
C ASN A 78 -6.53 -11.67 -19.70
N VAL A 79 -6.90 -10.62 -18.95
CA VAL A 79 -6.95 -9.24 -19.47
C VAL A 79 -5.62 -8.52 -19.25
N ALA A 80 -4.90 -8.81 -18.15
CA ALA A 80 -3.55 -8.30 -17.87
C ALA A 80 -2.85 -9.02 -16.70
N PHE A 81 -1.51 -9.02 -16.75
CA PHE A 81 -0.52 -9.63 -15.82
C PHE A 81 -0.52 -11.14 -15.81
#